data_AF-A0A3N8YL34-F1
#
_entry.id   AF-A0A3N8YL34-F1
#
_cell.length_a   1.000
_cell.length_b   1.000
_cell.length_c   1.000
_cell.angle_alpha   90.00
_cell.angle_beta   90.00
_cell.angle_gamma   90.00
#
_symmetry.space_group_name_H-M   'P 1'
#
loop_
_entity.id
_entity.type
_entity.pdbx_description
1 polymer ?
#
loop_
_entity_poly.entity_id
_entity_poly.type
_entity_poly.pdbx_seq_one_letter_code
_entity_poly.pdbx_strand_id
1 'polypeptide(L)'
;MKASLQLRLSQHLALTPQLQQSIRLLQLSTLELQQEVAMAVAQNPLLENDDEWIASPLRVAADGSLIAQTPPAQNTEPTATNGSSTSSDRAERDEPAGADEYDGYGSGDGNDGPQWNLDEYGRSSGASDDDDLPPLQVQEAATSLRDHLSAQLRVTQAGPRDRALVMFLIESLDDDGYLTATLDEVLADLPPELEIDGDELNAALALLHSFDPAGVGARSASECLKLQLLRLDPSPTRTLALEIVSQHLELLAARDFTRLRKHLKASDDALRDAHALIRSLEPFPGAAYGKAEADYVVPDIIVKKAGQGWLAELNPEVVPRLRINNLYANILRNSRGDPSAGSLKQQLQEARWLIKNIQQRFDTILRVAQAIVERQKNFFAHGEIAMRPLVLREIADTLGLHESTVSRVTTGKYMLTPFGTLEFKYFFGSHVSTDTGGAASSTAIRALIKQLIGAEDPKSPLSDSRIAELLAEQGFVVARRTVAKYREALKIPAVNLRKSL
;
A
#
# COMPACT_ATOMS: atom_id res chain seq x y z
N MET A 1 -43.46 -55.17 17.01
CA MET A 1 -42.44 -54.84 16.00
C MET A 1 -41.11 -54.67 16.73
N LYS A 2 -39.95 -55.09 16.18
CA LYS A 2 -38.64 -54.81 16.77
C LYS A 2 -37.99 -53.64 16.02
N ALA A 3 -37.71 -52.54 16.72
CA ALA A 3 -36.97 -51.41 16.14
C ALA A 3 -35.47 -51.74 16.11
N SER A 4 -34.88 -51.82 14.91
CA SER A 4 -33.44 -51.98 14.71
C SER A 4 -32.78 -50.61 14.62
N LEU A 5 -32.04 -50.23 15.67
CA LEU A 5 -31.29 -48.97 15.69
C LEU A 5 -30.06 -49.09 14.76
N GLN A 6 -30.15 -48.53 13.54
CA GLN A 6 -29.01 -48.46 12.64
C GLN A 6 -28.07 -47.31 13.05
N LEU A 7 -27.06 -47.64 13.86
CA LEU A 7 -25.93 -46.76 14.11
C LEU A 7 -25.12 -46.53 12.82
N ARG A 8 -25.41 -45.42 12.13
CA ARG A 8 -24.57 -44.93 11.03
C ARG A 8 -23.28 -44.38 11.61
N LEU A 9 -22.21 -45.17 11.57
CA LEU A 9 -20.87 -44.75 11.94
C LEU A 9 -20.31 -43.79 10.86
N SER A 10 -20.61 -42.49 10.97
CA SER A 10 -19.93 -41.48 10.18
C SER A 10 -18.49 -41.33 10.68
N GLN A 11 -17.52 -41.79 9.87
CA GLN A 11 -16.13 -41.38 10.04
C GLN A 11 -16.00 -39.89 9.71
N HIS A 12 -16.24 -39.03 10.71
CA HIS A 12 -15.63 -37.71 10.71
C HIS A 12 -14.12 -37.92 10.82
N LEU A 13 -13.44 -37.77 9.68
CA LEU A 13 -11.99 -37.86 9.60
C LEU A 13 -11.42 -36.67 10.37
N ALA A 14 -11.10 -36.93 11.64
CA ALA A 14 -10.67 -35.91 12.60
C ALA A 14 -9.39 -35.26 12.10
N LEU A 15 -9.53 -34.08 11.51
CA LEU A 15 -8.45 -33.34 10.88
C LEU A 15 -7.38 -33.06 11.93
N THR A 16 -6.19 -33.64 11.77
CA THR A 16 -5.12 -33.53 12.77
C THR A 16 -4.76 -32.05 13.01
N PRO A 17 -4.30 -31.65 14.22
CA PRO A 17 -3.96 -30.26 14.49
C PRO A 17 -2.92 -29.72 13.49
N GLN A 18 -2.00 -30.57 13.03
CA GLN A 18 -1.10 -30.29 11.92
C GLN A 18 -1.84 -29.94 10.61
N LEU A 19 -2.79 -30.76 10.16
CA LEU A 19 -3.57 -30.45 8.95
C LEU A 19 -4.49 -29.23 9.12
N GLN A 20 -4.93 -28.92 10.35
CA GLN A 20 -5.65 -27.67 10.64
C GLN A 20 -4.72 -26.46 10.52
N GLN A 21 -3.52 -26.53 11.09
CA GLN A 21 -2.52 -25.46 11.06
C GLN A 21 -2.01 -25.19 9.64
N SER A 22 -1.80 -26.22 8.81
CA SER A 22 -1.41 -26.04 7.41
C SER A 22 -2.50 -25.36 6.57
N ILE A 23 -3.76 -25.74 6.78
CA ILE A 23 -4.92 -25.09 6.15
C ILE A 23 -5.12 -23.67 6.67
N ARG A 24 -4.79 -23.36 7.93
CA ARG A 24 -4.74 -21.98 8.45
C ARG A 24 -3.66 -21.17 7.74
N LEU A 25 -2.42 -21.66 7.67
CA LEU A 25 -1.31 -20.98 6.99
C LEU A 25 -1.61 -20.66 5.51
N LEU A 26 -2.36 -21.49 4.80
CA LEU A 26 -2.79 -21.22 3.42
C LEU A 26 -3.74 -20.02 3.26
N GLN A 27 -4.49 -19.66 4.31
CA GLN A 27 -5.47 -18.57 4.27
C GLN A 27 -4.86 -17.22 4.59
N LEU A 28 -3.94 -17.20 5.57
CA LEU A 28 -3.36 -15.97 6.12
C LEU A 28 -2.87 -15.04 5.02
N SER A 29 -3.01 -13.73 5.21
CA SER A 29 -2.35 -12.74 4.37
C SER A 29 -0.81 -12.90 4.41
N THR A 30 -0.08 -12.11 3.65
CA THR A 30 1.40 -12.15 3.70
C THR A 30 1.96 -11.42 4.92
N LEU A 31 1.31 -10.32 5.35
CA LEU A 31 1.61 -9.66 6.63
C LEU A 31 1.32 -10.58 7.83
N GLU A 32 0.17 -11.25 7.85
CA GLU A 32 -0.19 -12.23 8.89
C GLU A 32 0.78 -13.43 8.92
N LEU A 33 1.27 -13.88 7.76
CA LEU A 33 2.30 -14.92 7.71
C LEU A 33 3.60 -14.42 8.32
N GLN A 34 4.05 -13.20 8.00
CA GLN A 34 5.26 -12.61 8.57
C GLN A 34 5.15 -12.47 10.10
N GLN A 35 3.98 -12.06 10.62
CA GLN A 35 3.72 -11.99 12.06
C GLN A 35 3.72 -13.37 12.74
N GLU A 36 3.04 -14.38 12.19
CA GLU A 36 3.05 -15.75 12.73
C GLU A 36 4.45 -16.39 12.63
N VAL A 37 5.24 -16.07 11.58
CA VAL A 37 6.64 -16.49 11.46
C VAL A 37 7.53 -15.81 12.51
N ALA A 38 7.41 -14.50 12.73
CA ALA A 38 8.15 -13.79 13.75
C ALA A 38 7.85 -14.33 15.16
N MET A 39 6.58 -14.60 15.47
CA MET A 39 6.19 -15.27 16.71
C MET A 39 6.77 -16.69 16.83
N ALA A 40 6.79 -17.47 15.73
CA ALA A 40 7.36 -18.81 15.74
C ALA A 40 8.88 -18.83 15.93
N VAL A 41 9.61 -17.86 15.37
CA VAL A 41 11.06 -17.65 15.62
C VAL A 41 11.30 -17.27 17.08
N ALA A 42 10.56 -16.30 17.62
CA ALA A 42 10.69 -15.89 19.01
C ALA A 42 10.36 -17.01 20.03
N GLN A 43 9.51 -17.98 19.66
CA GLN A 43 9.17 -19.13 20.51
C GLN A 43 10.11 -20.34 20.34
N ASN A 44 10.90 -20.41 19.26
CA ASN A 44 11.66 -21.61 18.91
C ASN A 44 13.12 -21.26 18.56
N PRO A 45 14.08 -21.44 19.49
CA PRO A 45 15.49 -21.06 19.30
C PRO A 45 16.24 -21.92 18.27
N LEU A 46 15.55 -22.80 17.56
CA LEU A 46 16.07 -23.59 16.45
C LEU A 46 15.75 -22.99 15.08
N LEU A 47 14.89 -21.97 15.01
CA LEU A 47 14.56 -21.23 13.79
C LEU A 47 15.38 -19.94 13.71
N GLU A 48 15.93 -19.67 12.53
CA GLU A 48 16.68 -18.45 12.22
C GLU A 48 16.12 -17.84 10.93
N ASN A 49 16.04 -16.51 10.88
CA ASN A 49 15.74 -15.77 9.65
C ASN A 49 17.07 -15.43 8.95
N ASP A 50 17.20 -15.82 7.68
CA ASP A 50 18.38 -15.51 6.84
C ASP A 50 18.53 -14.01 6.52
N ASP A 51 17.57 -13.20 6.98
CA ASP A 51 17.50 -11.73 6.83
C ASP A 51 18.21 -10.99 7.99
N GLU A 52 18.69 -11.70 9.01
CA GLU A 52 19.74 -11.17 9.90
C GLU A 52 21.03 -10.99 9.09
N TRP A 53 21.29 -9.74 8.68
CA TRP A 53 22.53 -9.31 8.01
C TRP A 53 23.73 -9.27 8.98
N ILE A 54 23.84 -10.27 9.85
CA ILE A 54 25.01 -10.52 10.69
C ILE A 54 26.13 -10.98 9.76
N ALA A 55 26.93 -10.01 9.31
CA ALA A 55 28.15 -10.24 8.55
C ALA A 55 29.10 -11.14 9.35
N SER A 56 29.13 -12.43 9.00
CA SER A 56 29.98 -13.49 9.58
C SER A 56 29.92 -13.58 11.12
N PRO A 57 29.13 -14.50 11.73
CA PRO A 57 28.92 -14.53 13.18
C PRO A 57 30.25 -14.58 13.96
N LEU A 58 30.53 -13.48 14.66
CA LEU A 58 31.77 -13.27 15.41
C LEU A 58 31.91 -14.34 16.49
N ARG A 59 32.85 -15.26 16.27
CA ARG A 59 33.13 -16.34 17.21
C ARG A 59 34.01 -15.81 18.34
N VAL A 60 33.35 -15.47 19.43
CA VAL A 60 34.00 -15.21 20.71
C VAL A 60 34.52 -16.53 21.27
N ALA A 61 35.80 -16.59 21.64
CA ALA A 61 36.37 -17.72 22.37
C ALA A 61 35.98 -17.70 23.85
N ALA A 62 36.26 -18.78 24.58
CA ALA A 62 35.92 -18.92 26.00
C ALA A 62 36.68 -17.95 26.94
N ASP A 63 37.64 -17.19 26.40
CA ASP A 63 38.40 -16.13 27.07
C ASP A 63 37.91 -14.70 26.71
N GLY A 64 36.90 -14.57 25.84
CA GLY A 64 36.37 -13.29 25.35
C GLY A 64 37.03 -12.75 24.08
N SER A 65 38.03 -13.42 23.50
CA SER A 65 38.71 -12.97 22.29
C SER A 65 37.90 -13.20 21.00
N LEU A 66 38.02 -12.28 20.02
CA LEU A 66 37.31 -12.35 18.74
C LEU A 66 38.12 -13.10 17.68
N ILE A 67 37.58 -14.21 17.15
CA ILE A 67 38.24 -15.01 16.11
C ILE A 67 37.84 -14.50 14.71
N ALA A 68 38.74 -13.78 14.05
CA ALA A 68 38.61 -13.44 12.63
C ALA A 68 38.85 -14.68 11.74
N GLN A 69 38.03 -14.86 10.69
CA GLN A 69 38.17 -15.96 9.75
C GLN A 69 38.98 -15.53 8.53
N THR A 70 40.18 -16.10 8.34
CA THR A 70 40.80 -16.16 7.01
C THR A 70 40.06 -17.18 6.14
N PRO A 71 39.67 -16.84 4.90
CA PRO A 71 39.01 -17.79 4.01
C PRO A 71 39.97 -18.92 3.60
N PRO A 72 39.47 -20.16 3.38
CA PRO A 72 40.32 -21.28 3.02
C PRO A 72 40.91 -21.11 1.61
N ALA A 73 42.24 -21.13 1.51
CA ALA A 73 42.93 -21.15 0.23
C ALA A 73 42.59 -22.42 -0.56
N GLN A 74 42.34 -22.28 -1.87
CA GLN A 74 42.05 -23.41 -2.75
C GLN A 74 43.32 -24.18 -3.10
N ASN A 75 43.24 -25.51 -3.08
CA ASN A 75 44.38 -26.39 -3.37
C ASN A 75 44.93 -26.16 -4.79
N THR A 76 46.24 -25.91 -4.88
CA THR A 76 47.05 -26.20 -6.08
C THR A 76 48.34 -26.89 -5.64
N GLU A 77 48.67 -28.02 -6.27
CA GLU A 77 49.86 -28.80 -5.93
C GLU A 77 51.11 -28.24 -6.64
N PRO A 78 52.31 -28.35 -6.03
CA PRO A 78 53.51 -27.70 -6.53
C PRO A 78 54.15 -28.47 -7.70
N THR A 79 54.48 -27.77 -8.78
CA THR A 79 55.43 -28.23 -9.81
C THR A 79 56.67 -27.34 -9.79
N ALA A 80 57.85 -27.93 -9.55
CA ALA A 80 59.10 -27.19 -9.43
C ALA A 80 59.90 -27.15 -10.74
N THR A 81 60.46 -25.99 -11.09
CA THR A 81 61.59 -25.88 -12.04
C THR A 81 62.44 -24.64 -11.76
N ASN A 82 63.73 -24.70 -12.11
CA ASN A 82 64.73 -23.66 -11.82
C ASN A 82 64.77 -22.53 -12.87
N GLY A 83 65.31 -21.36 -12.51
CA GLY A 83 65.75 -20.34 -13.48
C GLY A 83 66.28 -19.06 -12.82
N SER A 84 67.53 -18.68 -13.08
CA SER A 84 68.22 -17.53 -12.43
C SER A 84 68.80 -16.52 -13.43
N SER A 85 68.49 -15.22 -13.28
CA SER A 85 69.38 -14.07 -13.56
C SER A 85 68.63 -12.74 -13.29
N THR A 86 69.01 -11.81 -12.39
CA THR A 86 70.21 -10.92 -12.28
C THR A 86 70.13 -9.63 -13.13
N SER A 87 70.41 -8.46 -12.52
CA SER A 87 70.60 -7.09 -13.10
C SER A 87 69.36 -6.39 -13.71
N SER A 88 69.20 -5.06 -13.80
CA SER A 88 69.74 -3.83 -13.14
C SER A 88 68.93 -2.61 -13.70
N ASP A 89 68.94 -1.34 -13.25
CA ASP A 89 69.80 -0.52 -12.37
C ASP A 89 69.03 0.79 -11.92
N ARG A 90 69.66 1.71 -11.16
CA ARG A 90 69.26 3.11 -10.80
C ARG A 90 68.06 3.28 -9.84
N ALA A 91 68.21 3.74 -8.58
CA ALA A 91 68.78 4.99 -8.02
C ALA A 91 67.82 6.20 -8.19
N GLU A 92 67.62 7.09 -7.20
CA GLU A 92 68.52 7.64 -6.16
C GLU A 92 67.93 7.56 -4.71
N ARG A 93 68.75 7.39 -3.65
CA ARG A 93 69.16 8.36 -2.58
C ARG A 93 68.04 8.94 -1.67
N ASP A 94 68.25 9.16 -0.37
CA ASP A 94 69.35 8.82 0.57
C ASP A 94 68.75 8.67 2.00
N GLU A 95 69.51 8.13 2.97
CA GLU A 95 69.03 7.70 4.31
C GLU A 95 69.25 8.75 5.46
N PRO A 96 69.24 8.43 6.79
CA PRO A 96 68.03 8.26 7.62
C PRO A 96 68.12 8.99 9.00
N ALA A 97 67.42 8.45 10.01
CA ALA A 97 67.49 8.71 11.47
C ALA A 97 66.74 9.95 12.01
N GLY A 98 66.18 9.92 13.23
CA GLY A 98 66.04 8.78 14.15
C GLY A 98 65.68 9.21 15.58
N ALA A 99 65.55 8.22 16.48
CA ALA A 99 65.32 8.32 17.93
C ALA A 99 63.96 8.87 18.41
N ASP A 100 63.15 7.95 18.95
CA ASP A 100 62.62 7.95 20.33
C ASP A 100 62.60 9.27 21.14
N GLU A 101 61.45 9.56 21.75
CA GLU A 101 61.43 10.05 23.14
C GLU A 101 60.17 9.56 23.89
N TYR A 102 60.28 9.36 25.20
CA TYR A 102 59.30 8.68 26.05
C TYR A 102 59.13 9.43 27.37
N ASP A 103 57.92 9.92 27.64
CA ASP A 103 57.48 10.54 28.89
C ASP A 103 55.94 10.46 28.95
N GLY A 104 55.26 10.42 30.10
CA GLY A 104 55.74 10.35 31.48
C GLY A 104 54.52 10.25 32.43
N TYR A 105 54.64 9.53 33.56
CA TYR A 105 53.49 9.19 34.41
C TYR A 105 52.99 10.35 35.31
N GLY A 106 51.67 10.41 35.55
CA GLY A 106 51.01 11.18 36.62
C GLY A 106 49.82 10.38 37.18
N SER A 107 49.50 10.49 38.48
CA SER A 107 48.57 9.58 39.17
C SER A 107 47.65 10.24 40.20
N GLY A 108 46.48 9.60 40.42
CA GLY A 108 45.50 9.93 41.47
C GLY A 108 44.36 10.85 40.99
N ASP A 109 43.20 10.90 41.67
CA ASP A 109 42.60 10.01 42.67
C ASP A 109 41.09 10.35 42.82
N GLY A 110 40.26 9.40 43.28
CA GLY A 110 38.98 9.69 43.94
C GLY A 110 37.66 9.73 43.11
N ASN A 111 36.68 8.98 43.64
CA ASN A 111 35.24 9.32 43.76
C ASN A 111 34.27 9.17 42.54
N ASP A 112 33.64 8.00 42.49
CA ASP A 112 32.21 7.71 42.20
C ASP A 112 31.38 8.51 41.17
N GLY A 113 30.78 7.77 40.23
CA GLY A 113 29.50 8.12 39.59
C GLY A 113 29.45 7.99 38.05
N PRO A 114 28.76 6.98 37.47
CA PRO A 114 28.52 6.92 36.03
C PRO A 114 27.37 7.87 35.63
N GLN A 115 27.66 9.17 35.59
CA GLN A 115 26.71 10.18 35.11
C GLN A 115 26.73 10.23 33.58
N TRP A 116 25.65 9.74 32.96
CA TRP A 116 25.50 9.68 31.50
C TRP A 116 25.22 11.07 30.92
N ASN A 117 26.28 11.83 30.62
CA ASN A 117 26.16 13.10 29.89
C ASN A 117 25.80 12.83 28.43
N LEU A 118 24.68 13.41 27.98
CA LEU A 118 24.16 13.24 26.61
C LEU A 118 24.88 14.17 25.60
N ASP A 119 25.52 15.22 26.09
CA ASP A 119 26.06 16.33 25.30
C ASP A 119 27.38 16.04 24.55
N GLU A 120 28.04 14.90 24.84
CA GLU A 120 29.33 14.53 24.24
C GLU A 120 29.22 14.17 22.73
N TYR A 121 28.02 13.81 22.25
CA TYR A 121 27.78 13.49 20.83
C TYR A 121 27.86 14.69 19.88
N GLY A 122 27.99 15.92 20.41
CA GLY A 122 28.00 17.15 19.61
C GLY A 122 29.36 17.59 19.03
N ARG A 123 30.45 16.83 19.24
CA ARG A 123 31.81 17.25 18.85
C ARG A 123 32.45 16.31 17.84
N SER A 124 32.50 16.78 16.59
CA SER A 124 33.18 16.12 15.47
C SER A 124 34.62 15.72 15.81
N SER A 125 34.94 14.45 15.55
CA SER A 125 36.28 13.88 15.62
C SER A 125 36.47 12.97 14.41
N GLY A 126 37.56 13.17 13.66
CA GLY A 126 37.98 12.31 12.55
C GLY A 126 37.02 12.30 11.35
N ALA A 127 37.28 13.16 10.35
CA ALA A 127 36.75 12.95 9.01
C ALA A 127 37.49 11.77 8.36
N SER A 128 36.96 10.55 8.53
CA SER A 128 37.30 9.39 7.71
C SER A 128 36.42 9.36 6.46
N ASP A 129 37.04 9.09 5.32
CA ASP A 129 36.46 9.17 3.97
C ASP A 129 35.55 7.95 3.68
N ASP A 130 34.37 7.92 4.31
CA ASP A 130 33.36 6.83 4.22
C ASP A 130 31.96 7.42 3.92
N ASP A 131 31.88 8.24 2.87
CA ASP A 131 30.70 9.00 2.43
C ASP A 131 29.68 8.12 1.65
N ASP A 132 29.89 6.80 1.63
CA ASP A 132 29.07 5.78 0.91
C ASP A 132 27.85 5.29 1.71
N LEU A 133 27.65 5.79 2.95
CA LEU A 133 26.39 5.61 3.68
C LEU A 133 25.31 6.49 3.03
N PRO A 134 24.27 5.92 2.38
CA PRO A 134 23.23 6.73 1.75
C PRO A 134 22.56 7.60 2.83
N PRO A 135 22.39 8.93 2.60
CA PRO A 135 21.84 9.83 3.61
C PRO A 135 20.57 9.26 4.21
N LEU A 136 20.57 9.07 5.54
CA LEU A 136 19.45 8.49 6.27
C LEU A 136 18.19 9.22 5.84
N GLN A 137 17.27 8.51 5.17
CA GLN A 137 16.09 9.12 4.55
C GLN A 137 15.11 9.56 5.64
N VAL A 138 15.40 10.73 6.23
CA VAL A 138 14.45 11.56 6.95
C VAL A 138 13.41 11.95 5.92
N GLN A 139 12.37 11.13 5.83
CA GLN A 139 11.19 11.42 5.01
C GLN A 139 10.68 12.80 5.47
N GLU A 140 10.66 13.77 4.56
CA GLU A 140 10.09 15.08 4.86
C GLU A 140 8.65 14.85 5.33
N ALA A 141 8.37 15.23 6.58
CA ALA A 141 7.05 15.11 7.18
C ALA A 141 6.12 16.12 6.50
N ALA A 142 5.58 15.75 5.34
CA ALA A 142 4.75 16.60 4.51
C ALA A 142 3.60 17.16 5.35
N THR A 143 3.57 18.48 5.50
CA THR A 143 2.75 19.20 6.47
C THR A 143 1.27 18.95 6.23
N SER A 144 0.53 18.52 7.26
CA SER A 144 -0.91 18.39 7.16
C SER A 144 -1.59 19.76 6.99
N LEU A 145 -2.85 19.75 6.56
CA LEU A 145 -3.68 20.96 6.52
C LEU A 145 -3.72 21.64 7.89
N ARG A 146 -3.85 20.84 8.97
CA ARG A 146 -3.89 21.31 10.37
C ARG A 146 -2.57 21.97 10.76
N ASP A 147 -1.42 21.36 10.44
CA ASP A 147 -0.10 21.94 10.69
C ASP A 147 0.05 23.29 10.00
N HIS A 148 -0.31 23.37 8.71
CA HIS A 148 -0.21 24.58 7.90
C HIS A 148 -1.08 25.73 8.43
N LEU A 149 -2.34 25.45 8.79
CA LEU A 149 -3.24 26.44 9.40
C LEU A 149 -2.75 26.85 10.80
N SER A 150 -2.22 25.90 11.60
CA SER A 150 -1.60 26.22 12.90
C SER A 150 -0.37 27.12 12.75
N ALA A 151 0.39 26.97 11.66
CA ALA A 151 1.56 27.80 11.35
C ALA A 151 1.14 29.22 10.97
N GLN A 152 0.08 29.39 10.17
CA GLN A 152 -0.50 30.71 9.88
C GLN A 152 -1.02 31.38 11.17
N LEU A 153 -1.77 30.64 11.99
CA LEU A 153 -2.26 31.10 13.29
C LEU A 153 -1.14 31.49 14.28
N ARG A 154 0.10 30.99 14.10
CA ARG A 154 1.28 31.46 14.87
C ARG A 154 1.75 32.85 14.44
N VAL A 155 1.57 33.21 13.16
CA VAL A 155 1.99 34.50 12.57
C VAL A 155 0.91 35.58 12.71
N THR A 156 -0.37 35.20 12.68
CA THR A 156 -1.50 36.13 12.81
C THR A 156 -1.58 36.75 14.21
N GLN A 157 -1.76 38.07 14.28
CA GLN A 157 -2.01 38.80 15.53
C GLN A 157 -3.49 38.68 15.95
N ALA A 158 -3.83 37.54 16.55
CA ALA A 158 -5.12 37.29 17.21
C ALA A 158 -4.99 37.41 18.74
N GLY A 159 -6.10 37.70 19.43
CA GLY A 159 -6.19 37.62 20.88
C GLY A 159 -6.01 36.19 21.40
N PRO A 160 -5.62 35.99 22.67
CA PRO A 160 -5.38 34.65 23.21
C PRO A 160 -6.67 33.80 23.29
N ARG A 161 -7.85 34.43 23.39
CA ARG A 161 -9.16 33.76 23.29
C ARG A 161 -9.46 33.36 21.85
N ASP A 162 -9.48 34.32 20.93
CA ASP A 162 -9.76 34.10 19.51
C ASP A 162 -8.82 33.03 18.93
N ARG A 163 -7.53 33.06 19.29
CA ARG A 163 -6.55 32.03 18.89
C ARG A 163 -6.85 30.64 19.43
N ALA A 164 -7.43 30.51 20.62
CA ALA A 164 -7.89 29.21 21.13
C ALA A 164 -9.13 28.72 20.36
N LEU A 165 -10.09 29.62 20.06
CA LEU A 165 -11.26 29.31 19.24
C LEU A 165 -10.88 28.90 17.82
N VAL A 166 -9.97 29.63 17.16
CA VAL A 166 -9.48 29.28 15.82
C VAL A 166 -8.70 27.96 15.83
N MET A 167 -7.92 27.67 16.88
CA MET A 167 -7.25 26.37 17.00
C MET A 167 -8.27 25.22 17.14
N PHE A 168 -9.31 25.39 17.96
CA PHE A 168 -10.40 24.41 18.08
C PHE A 168 -11.11 24.20 16.74
N LEU A 169 -11.39 25.28 16.00
CA LEU A 169 -12.00 25.21 14.67
C LEU A 169 -11.07 24.62 13.60
N ILE A 170 -9.75 24.59 13.79
CA ILE A 170 -8.80 23.88 12.90
C ILE A 170 -8.82 22.37 13.20
N GLU A 171 -8.92 21.98 14.48
CA GLU A 171 -8.96 20.57 14.88
C GLU A 171 -10.31 19.88 14.59
N SER A 172 -11.38 20.65 14.32
CA SER A 172 -12.68 20.16 13.85
C SER A 172 -12.87 20.21 12.33
N LEU A 173 -11.79 20.43 11.55
CA LEU A 173 -11.81 20.28 10.09
C LEU A 173 -11.59 18.83 9.66
N ASP A 174 -12.39 18.36 8.71
CA ASP A 174 -12.14 17.15 7.93
C ASP A 174 -10.87 17.30 7.06
N ASP A 175 -10.31 16.17 6.58
CA ASP A 175 -9.14 16.16 5.68
C ASP A 175 -9.36 16.94 4.37
N ASP A 176 -10.61 17.06 3.91
CA ASP A 176 -11.01 17.88 2.75
C ASP A 176 -11.01 19.40 3.05
N GLY A 177 -10.86 19.81 4.32
CA GLY A 177 -10.87 21.21 4.78
C GLY A 177 -12.26 21.79 5.09
N TYR A 178 -13.29 20.94 5.21
CA TYR A 178 -14.65 21.32 5.59
C TYR A 178 -14.87 21.24 7.11
N LEU A 179 -15.74 22.10 7.63
CA LEU A 179 -16.24 22.02 9.01
C LEU A 179 -17.49 21.14 9.03
N THR A 180 -17.41 19.95 9.63
CA THR A 180 -18.53 18.98 9.70
C THR A 180 -19.53 19.27 10.81
N ALA A 181 -19.08 19.83 11.93
CA ALA A 181 -19.95 20.28 13.02
C ALA A 181 -20.60 21.64 12.71
N THR A 182 -21.83 21.84 13.20
CA THR A 182 -22.46 23.17 13.18
C THR A 182 -21.90 24.06 14.31
N LEU A 183 -22.12 25.37 14.19
CA LEU A 183 -21.68 26.32 15.23
C LEU A 183 -22.38 26.08 16.57
N ASP A 184 -23.65 25.65 16.55
CA ASP A 184 -24.41 25.36 17.75
C ASP A 184 -23.92 24.07 18.45
N GLU A 185 -23.45 23.08 17.69
CA GLU A 185 -22.79 21.87 18.23
C GLU A 185 -21.41 22.21 18.81
N VAL A 186 -20.60 23.02 18.11
CA VAL A 186 -19.31 23.52 18.62
C VAL A 186 -19.49 24.31 19.93
N LEU A 187 -20.52 25.14 20.05
CA LEU A 187 -20.85 25.85 21.29
C LEU A 187 -21.34 24.92 22.42
N ALA A 188 -21.90 23.76 22.09
CA ALA A 188 -22.34 22.77 23.08
C ALA A 188 -21.20 21.88 23.60
N ASP A 189 -20.17 21.62 22.80
CA ASP A 189 -18.95 20.91 23.20
C ASP A 189 -17.99 21.79 24.04
N LEU A 190 -18.11 23.12 23.94
CA LEU A 190 -17.31 24.07 24.71
C LEU A 190 -17.81 24.17 26.17
N PRO A 191 -16.91 24.13 27.19
CA PRO A 191 -17.30 24.26 28.58
C PRO A 191 -18.09 25.56 28.87
N PRO A 192 -19.25 25.50 29.54
CA PRO A 192 -20.10 26.67 29.78
C PRO A 192 -19.46 27.70 30.74
N GLU A 193 -18.39 27.32 31.44
CA GLU A 193 -17.57 28.20 32.27
C GLU A 193 -16.77 29.25 31.46
N LEU A 194 -16.72 29.13 30.14
CA LEU A 194 -15.98 30.04 29.25
C LEU A 194 -16.79 31.27 28.80
N GLU A 195 -18.12 31.26 28.97
CA GLU A 195 -19.04 32.34 28.56
C GLU A 195 -18.84 32.82 27.11
N ILE A 196 -18.63 31.89 26.17
CA ILE A 196 -18.38 32.19 24.75
C ILE A 196 -19.69 32.52 24.03
N ASP A 197 -19.82 33.76 23.57
CA ASP A 197 -20.93 34.17 22.70
C ASP A 197 -20.75 33.63 21.27
N GLY A 198 -21.86 33.33 20.60
CA GLY A 198 -21.86 32.92 19.19
C GLY A 198 -21.26 33.96 18.24
N ASP A 199 -21.22 35.24 18.64
CA ASP A 199 -20.56 36.29 17.88
C ASP A 199 -19.02 36.22 17.97
N GLU A 200 -18.45 35.77 19.12
CA GLU A 200 -16.99 35.49 19.21
C GLU A 200 -16.63 34.31 18.30
N LEU A 201 -17.45 33.26 18.26
CA LEU A 201 -17.22 32.11 17.39
C LEU A 201 -17.38 32.44 15.89
N ASN A 202 -18.34 33.31 15.53
CA ASN A 202 -18.45 33.83 14.16
C ASN A 202 -17.23 34.69 13.76
N ALA A 203 -16.68 35.48 14.69
CA ALA A 203 -15.44 36.25 14.44
C ALA A 203 -14.22 35.31 14.26
N ALA A 204 -14.10 34.27 15.09
CA ALA A 204 -13.07 33.23 14.95
C ALA A 204 -13.17 32.48 13.61
N LEU A 205 -14.39 32.11 13.19
CA LEU A 205 -14.64 31.49 11.88
C LEU A 205 -14.31 32.45 10.72
N ALA A 206 -14.65 33.74 10.82
CA ALA A 206 -14.32 34.73 9.80
C ALA A 206 -12.80 34.97 9.68
N LEU A 207 -12.05 34.86 10.79
CA LEU A 207 -10.59 34.87 10.81
C LEU A 207 -10.05 33.61 10.11
N LEU A 208 -10.56 32.43 10.43
CA LEU A 208 -10.19 31.17 9.79
C LEU A 208 -10.49 31.17 8.28
N HIS A 209 -11.60 31.76 7.84
CA HIS A 209 -11.93 31.95 6.42
C HIS A 209 -10.96 32.89 5.67
N SER A 210 -10.13 33.67 6.37
CA SER A 210 -9.10 34.54 5.78
C SER A 210 -7.78 33.83 5.50
N PHE A 211 -7.57 32.63 6.06
CA PHE A 211 -6.36 31.82 5.89
C PHE A 211 -6.23 31.21 4.49
N ASP A 212 -5.13 30.50 4.28
CA ASP A 212 -4.83 29.79 3.04
C ASP A 212 -4.65 28.28 3.27
N PRO A 213 -5.20 27.37 2.45
CA PRO A 213 -5.93 27.61 1.19
C PRO A 213 -7.29 28.31 1.36
N ALA A 214 -7.71 29.04 0.32
CA ALA A 214 -8.95 29.81 0.33
C ALA A 214 -10.21 28.90 0.38
N GLY A 215 -11.14 29.21 1.29
CA GLY A 215 -12.40 28.46 1.44
C GLY A 215 -12.36 27.31 2.45
N VAL A 216 -11.26 27.15 3.19
CA VAL A 216 -11.16 26.31 4.40
C VAL A 216 -12.21 26.74 5.45
N GLY A 217 -12.76 25.77 6.19
CA GLY A 217 -13.75 26.01 7.25
C GLY A 217 -15.13 26.41 6.74
N ALA A 218 -15.40 26.21 5.45
CA ALA A 218 -16.76 26.20 4.92
C ALA A 218 -17.54 24.99 5.47
N ARG A 219 -18.86 25.11 5.59
CA ARG A 219 -19.79 24.02 5.96
C ARG A 219 -20.41 23.33 4.73
N SER A 220 -20.14 23.84 3.54
CA SER A 220 -20.72 23.35 2.28
C SER A 220 -19.91 23.82 1.07
N ALA A 221 -19.96 23.07 -0.04
CA ALA A 221 -19.25 23.44 -1.26
C ALA A 221 -19.72 24.78 -1.86
N SER A 222 -20.98 25.17 -1.64
CA SER A 222 -21.47 26.51 -2.02
C SER A 222 -20.88 27.62 -1.15
N GLU A 223 -20.65 27.38 0.14
CA GLU A 223 -19.92 28.32 1.02
C GLU A 223 -18.43 28.39 0.65
N CYS A 224 -17.77 27.25 0.39
CA CYS A 224 -16.36 27.18 -0.01
C CYS A 224 -16.11 27.95 -1.33
N LEU A 225 -16.85 27.63 -2.39
CA LEU A 225 -16.75 28.32 -3.68
C LEU A 225 -17.14 29.80 -3.57
N LYS A 226 -18.09 30.17 -2.70
CA LYS A 226 -18.43 31.58 -2.42
C LYS A 226 -17.26 32.32 -1.77
N LEU A 227 -16.56 31.73 -0.80
CA LEU A 227 -15.38 32.34 -0.15
C LEU A 227 -14.24 32.56 -1.15
N GLN A 228 -13.95 31.56 -1.99
CA GLN A 228 -12.97 31.69 -3.08
C GLN A 228 -13.39 32.79 -4.09
N LEU A 229 -14.65 32.80 -4.52
CA LEU A 229 -15.22 33.87 -5.35
C LEU A 229 -15.17 35.26 -4.67
N LEU A 230 -15.19 35.35 -3.34
CA LEU A 230 -15.11 36.62 -2.64
C LEU A 230 -13.68 37.21 -2.61
N ARG A 231 -12.66 36.36 -2.73
CA ARG A 231 -11.23 36.70 -2.74
C ARG A 231 -10.71 37.13 -4.13
N LEU A 232 -11.47 36.90 -5.20
CA LEU A 232 -11.19 37.36 -6.57
C LEU A 232 -11.70 38.79 -6.83
N ASP A 233 -11.14 39.48 -7.84
CA ASP A 233 -11.52 40.84 -8.21
C ASP A 233 -13.01 41.03 -8.60
N PRO A 234 -13.60 42.22 -8.37
CA PRO A 234 -15.01 42.49 -8.68
C PRO A 234 -15.27 42.57 -10.20
N SER A 235 -15.83 41.50 -10.76
CA SER A 235 -16.26 41.37 -12.16
C SER A 235 -17.77 41.13 -12.26
N PRO A 236 -18.47 41.58 -13.32
CA PRO A 236 -19.85 41.16 -13.58
C PRO A 236 -20.00 39.62 -13.69
N THR A 237 -18.97 38.91 -14.15
CA THR A 237 -18.97 37.42 -14.16
C THR A 237 -18.86 36.82 -12.76
N ARG A 238 -18.14 37.48 -11.83
CA ARG A 238 -18.08 37.10 -10.41
C ARG A 238 -19.44 37.28 -9.74
N THR A 239 -20.18 38.36 -10.03
CA THR A 239 -21.53 38.57 -9.48
C THR A 239 -22.50 37.46 -9.92
N LEU A 240 -22.50 37.11 -11.21
CA LEU A 240 -23.31 36.00 -11.74
C LEU A 240 -22.87 34.65 -11.15
N ALA A 241 -21.55 34.42 -11.00
CA ALA A 241 -21.04 33.20 -10.38
C ALA A 241 -21.46 33.06 -8.91
N LEU A 242 -21.45 34.15 -8.12
CA LEU A 242 -21.92 34.18 -6.73
C LEU A 242 -23.43 33.86 -6.63
N GLU A 243 -24.25 34.39 -7.54
CA GLU A 243 -25.69 34.08 -7.60
C GLU A 243 -25.94 32.61 -7.97
N ILE A 244 -25.21 32.07 -8.97
CA ILE A 244 -25.25 30.66 -9.36
C ILE A 244 -24.86 29.75 -8.18
N VAL A 245 -23.73 30.02 -7.54
CA VAL A 245 -23.18 29.19 -6.45
C VAL A 245 -24.08 29.22 -5.20
N SER A 246 -24.71 30.37 -4.89
CA SER A 246 -25.54 30.51 -3.69
C SER A 246 -26.96 29.97 -3.82
N GLN A 247 -27.55 29.93 -5.02
CA GLN A 247 -28.95 29.54 -5.20
C GLN A 247 -29.20 28.39 -6.19
N HIS A 248 -28.29 28.13 -7.14
CA HIS A 248 -28.57 27.31 -8.32
C HIS A 248 -27.47 26.28 -8.67
N LEU A 249 -26.60 25.94 -7.70
CA LEU A 249 -25.49 25.00 -7.89
C LEU A 249 -25.97 23.61 -8.36
N GLU A 250 -27.11 23.13 -7.86
CA GLU A 250 -27.73 21.88 -8.33
C GLU A 250 -28.11 21.91 -9.83
N LEU A 251 -28.62 23.04 -10.32
CA LEU A 251 -28.98 23.21 -11.73
C LEU A 251 -27.75 23.28 -12.64
N LEU A 252 -26.63 23.80 -12.13
CA LEU A 252 -25.33 23.75 -12.80
C LEU A 252 -24.77 22.32 -12.82
N ALA A 253 -24.84 21.59 -11.71
CA ALA A 253 -24.43 20.18 -11.64
C ALA A 253 -25.27 19.27 -12.56
N ALA A 254 -26.57 19.54 -12.68
CA ALA A 254 -27.46 18.90 -13.65
C ALA A 254 -27.21 19.30 -15.12
N ARG A 255 -26.32 20.29 -15.37
CA ARG A 255 -26.01 20.90 -16.68
C ARG A 255 -27.24 21.53 -17.35
N ASP A 256 -28.18 22.01 -16.54
CA ASP A 256 -29.53 22.40 -16.96
C ASP A 256 -29.60 23.87 -17.40
N PHE A 257 -28.69 24.25 -18.33
CA PHE A 257 -28.44 25.63 -18.77
C PHE A 257 -29.70 26.38 -19.24
N THR A 258 -30.70 25.66 -19.78
CA THR A 258 -31.98 26.24 -20.22
C THR A 258 -32.89 26.68 -19.07
N ARG A 259 -32.72 26.12 -17.87
CA ARG A 259 -33.36 26.60 -16.63
C ARG A 259 -32.58 27.77 -16.06
N LEU A 260 -31.26 27.63 -15.90
CA LEU A 260 -30.37 28.69 -15.40
C LEU A 260 -30.60 30.02 -16.14
N ARG A 261 -30.63 29.99 -17.48
CA ARG A 261 -30.90 31.17 -18.33
C ARG A 261 -32.25 31.84 -18.06
N LYS A 262 -33.30 31.09 -17.66
CA LYS A 262 -34.63 31.65 -17.33
C LYS A 262 -34.66 32.33 -15.96
N HIS A 263 -33.91 31.81 -14.98
CA HIS A 263 -33.83 32.39 -13.65
C HIS A 263 -32.91 33.62 -13.63
N LEU A 264 -31.67 33.47 -14.10
CA LEU A 264 -30.61 34.49 -14.04
C LEU A 264 -30.74 35.60 -15.11
N LYS A 265 -31.56 35.39 -16.15
CA LYS A 265 -31.78 36.31 -17.29
C LYS A 265 -30.52 36.74 -18.06
N ALA A 266 -29.38 36.07 -17.83
CA ALA A 266 -28.09 36.36 -18.45
C ALA A 266 -28.01 35.98 -19.95
N SER A 267 -27.00 36.50 -20.64
CA SER A 267 -26.60 36.02 -21.97
C SER A 267 -25.91 34.66 -21.89
N ASP A 268 -25.90 33.94 -23.02
CA ASP A 268 -25.28 32.61 -23.11
C ASP A 268 -23.77 32.69 -22.87
N ASP A 269 -23.11 33.72 -23.42
CA ASP A 269 -21.68 33.96 -23.25
C ASP A 269 -21.31 34.29 -21.80
N ALA A 270 -22.04 35.21 -21.14
CA ALA A 270 -21.76 35.55 -19.73
C ALA A 270 -22.00 34.37 -18.79
N LEU A 271 -22.94 33.49 -19.11
CA LEU A 271 -23.20 32.26 -18.36
C LEU A 271 -22.12 31.20 -18.63
N ARG A 272 -21.60 31.14 -19.86
CA ARG A 272 -20.44 30.30 -20.24
C ARG A 272 -19.18 30.74 -19.50
N ASP A 273 -18.92 32.04 -19.41
CA ASP A 273 -17.78 32.63 -18.71
C ASP A 273 -17.89 32.41 -17.19
N ALA A 274 -19.07 32.63 -16.59
CA ALA A 274 -19.31 32.32 -15.18
C ALA A 274 -19.13 30.82 -14.88
N HIS A 275 -19.61 29.93 -15.75
CA HIS A 275 -19.40 28.48 -15.63
C HIS A 275 -17.94 28.06 -15.84
N ALA A 276 -17.19 28.74 -16.72
CA ALA A 276 -15.75 28.51 -16.88
C ALA A 276 -14.98 28.92 -15.61
N LEU A 277 -15.32 30.08 -15.03
CA LEU A 277 -14.74 30.60 -13.79
C LEU A 277 -15.08 29.71 -12.59
N ILE A 278 -16.32 29.24 -12.44
CA ILE A 278 -16.68 28.26 -11.39
C ILE A 278 -15.89 26.95 -11.55
N ARG A 279 -15.54 26.55 -12.78
CA ARG A 279 -14.73 25.35 -13.06
C ARG A 279 -13.21 25.53 -12.91
N SER A 280 -12.72 26.74 -12.65
CA SER A 280 -11.32 26.99 -12.27
C SER A 280 -11.12 27.15 -10.75
N LEU A 281 -12.16 26.91 -9.95
CA LEU A 281 -12.13 26.91 -8.50
C LEU A 281 -11.92 25.49 -7.94
N GLU A 282 -11.33 25.38 -6.76
CA GLU A 282 -11.01 24.09 -6.13
C GLU A 282 -12.03 23.77 -5.02
N PRO A 283 -12.94 22.79 -5.21
CA PRO A 283 -14.01 22.50 -4.25
C PRO A 283 -13.56 21.71 -3.01
N PHE A 284 -12.27 21.37 -2.88
CA PHE A 284 -11.71 20.60 -1.76
C PHE A 284 -10.36 21.22 -1.36
N PRO A 285 -10.34 22.27 -0.53
CA PRO A 285 -9.11 23.00 -0.21
C PRO A 285 -8.07 22.14 0.52
N GLY A 286 -8.50 21.09 1.23
CA GLY A 286 -7.59 20.12 1.85
C GLY A 286 -6.86 19.20 0.86
N ALA A 287 -7.32 19.06 -0.38
CA ALA A 287 -6.78 18.08 -1.34
C ALA A 287 -5.31 18.28 -1.72
N ALA A 288 -4.74 19.47 -1.52
CA ALA A 288 -3.31 19.75 -1.71
C ALA A 288 -2.42 19.28 -0.54
N TYR A 289 -3.02 19.03 0.64
CA TYR A 289 -2.35 18.65 1.88
C TYR A 289 -2.74 17.24 2.35
N GLY A 290 -3.87 16.71 1.88
CA GLY A 290 -4.37 15.37 2.18
C GLY A 290 -3.47 14.30 1.56
N LYS A 291 -2.63 13.69 2.40
CA LYS A 291 -1.88 12.49 2.03
C LYS A 291 -2.85 11.33 1.79
N ALA A 292 -3.14 11.05 0.52
CA ALA A 292 -3.43 9.68 0.11
C ALA A 292 -2.11 8.88 0.16
N GLU A 293 -1.72 8.41 1.34
CA GLU A 293 -0.70 7.36 1.45
C GLU A 293 -1.28 6.11 0.78
N ALA A 294 -0.89 5.90 -0.48
CA ALA A 294 -1.43 4.82 -1.29
C ALA A 294 -0.91 3.49 -0.75
N ASP A 295 -1.81 2.67 -0.18
CA ASP A 295 -1.49 1.32 0.33
C ASP A 295 -0.84 0.46 -0.77
N TYR A 296 0.50 0.41 -0.76
CA TYR A 296 1.28 -0.34 -1.74
C TYR A 296 1.19 -1.84 -1.46
N VAL A 297 0.19 -2.49 -2.06
CA VAL A 297 -0.02 -3.94 -1.96
C VAL A 297 1.14 -4.70 -2.62
N VAL A 298 2.05 -5.22 -1.80
CA VAL A 298 3.16 -6.09 -2.23
C VAL A 298 2.59 -7.37 -2.85
N PRO A 299 2.96 -7.73 -4.10
CA PRO A 299 2.44 -8.91 -4.78
C PRO A 299 3.12 -10.20 -4.28
N ASP A 300 2.34 -11.28 -4.10
CA ASP A 300 2.86 -12.62 -3.80
C ASP A 300 3.54 -13.25 -5.02
N ILE A 301 3.04 -12.94 -6.22
CA ILE A 301 3.48 -13.54 -7.50
C ILE A 301 3.64 -12.47 -8.58
N ILE A 302 4.64 -12.67 -9.44
CA ILE A 302 4.98 -11.79 -10.56
C ILE A 302 4.78 -12.58 -11.87
N VAL A 303 3.97 -12.04 -12.79
CA VAL A 303 3.76 -12.66 -14.12
C VAL A 303 4.66 -11.99 -15.16
N LYS A 304 5.60 -12.76 -15.70
CA LYS A 304 6.54 -12.32 -16.74
C LYS A 304 6.20 -12.92 -18.10
N LYS A 305 6.52 -12.20 -19.18
CA LYS A 305 6.40 -12.70 -20.55
C LYS A 305 7.64 -13.51 -20.92
N ALA A 306 7.47 -14.80 -21.19
CA ALA A 306 8.56 -15.73 -21.49
C ALA A 306 8.44 -16.21 -22.94
N GLY A 307 9.06 -15.48 -23.87
CA GLY A 307 9.05 -15.81 -25.30
C GLY A 307 7.62 -15.83 -25.89
N GLN A 308 7.12 -17.04 -26.17
CA GLN A 308 5.78 -17.30 -26.71
C GLN A 308 4.71 -17.57 -25.62
N GLY A 309 5.07 -17.44 -24.34
CA GLY A 309 4.17 -17.72 -23.22
C GLY A 309 4.23 -16.68 -22.10
N TRP A 310 3.46 -16.97 -21.05
CA TRP A 310 3.40 -16.22 -19.80
C TRP A 310 3.76 -17.15 -18.65
N LEU A 311 4.67 -16.73 -17.78
CA LEU A 311 5.14 -17.51 -16.64
C LEU A 311 4.83 -16.75 -15.34
N ALA A 312 4.27 -17.45 -14.36
CA ALA A 312 4.14 -16.95 -12.99
C ALA A 312 5.35 -17.41 -12.17
N GLU A 313 5.97 -16.47 -11.47
CA GLU A 313 7.08 -16.65 -10.54
C GLU A 313 6.68 -16.12 -9.15
N LEU A 314 7.24 -16.67 -8.08
CA LEU A 314 7.06 -16.16 -6.71
C LEU A 314 7.84 -14.85 -6.51
N ASN A 315 7.29 -13.89 -5.77
CA ASN A 315 8.07 -12.73 -5.32
C ASN A 315 9.06 -13.17 -4.22
N PRO A 316 10.40 -13.04 -4.41
CA PRO A 316 11.39 -13.43 -3.40
C PRO A 316 11.33 -12.57 -2.12
N GLU A 317 10.73 -11.39 -2.15
CA GLU A 317 10.56 -10.50 -0.98
C GLU A 317 9.47 -11.02 -0.01
N VAL A 318 8.51 -11.79 -0.53
CA VAL A 318 7.36 -12.32 0.19
C VAL A 318 7.63 -13.69 0.83
N VAL A 319 8.69 -14.39 0.40
CA VAL A 319 9.04 -15.73 0.87
C VAL A 319 10.04 -15.64 2.04
N PRO A 320 9.61 -15.85 3.31
CA PRO A 320 10.49 -15.73 4.47
C PRO A 320 11.59 -16.79 4.43
N ARG A 321 12.83 -16.36 4.60
CA ARG A 321 14.02 -17.22 4.50
C ARG A 321 14.30 -17.93 5.82
N LEU A 322 13.43 -18.87 6.19
CA LEU A 322 13.59 -19.65 7.41
C LEU A 322 14.64 -20.76 7.26
N ARG A 323 15.61 -20.77 8.16
CA ARG A 323 16.60 -21.85 8.31
C ARG A 323 16.49 -22.50 9.69
N ILE A 324 17.18 -23.63 9.84
CA ILE A 324 17.33 -24.33 11.12
C ILE A 324 18.76 -24.12 11.61
N ASN A 325 18.91 -23.63 12.84
CA ASN A 325 20.23 -23.44 13.45
C ASN A 325 21.01 -24.76 13.49
N ASN A 326 22.13 -24.80 12.75
CA ASN A 326 22.95 -26.00 12.61
C ASN A 326 23.75 -26.34 13.88
N LEU A 327 24.03 -25.35 14.75
CA LEU A 327 24.74 -25.57 16.01
C LEU A 327 23.87 -26.39 16.97
N TYR A 328 22.64 -25.93 17.25
CA TYR A 328 21.69 -26.68 18.09
C TYR A 328 21.29 -28.02 17.47
N ALA A 329 21.12 -28.09 16.14
CA ALA A 329 20.84 -29.35 15.45
C ALA A 329 22.00 -30.38 15.59
N ASN A 330 23.25 -29.93 15.70
CA ASN A 330 24.40 -30.79 15.96
C ASN A 330 24.55 -31.16 17.45
N ILE A 331 24.27 -30.24 18.37
CA ILE A 331 24.18 -30.54 19.81
C ILE A 331 23.13 -31.65 20.05
N LEU A 332 21.94 -31.53 19.44
CA LEU A 332 20.88 -32.54 19.50
C LEU A 332 21.25 -33.89 18.88
N ARG A 333 22.17 -33.92 17.90
CA ARG A 333 22.67 -35.17 17.32
C ARG A 333 23.65 -35.88 18.24
N ASN A 334 24.38 -35.14 19.05
CA ASN A 334 25.41 -35.66 19.96
C ASN A 334 24.82 -36.05 21.33
N SER A 335 23.91 -35.23 21.90
CA SER A 335 23.28 -35.45 23.21
C SER A 335 22.15 -36.51 23.19
N ARG A 336 22.41 -37.68 22.60
CA ARG A 336 21.46 -38.81 22.52
C ARG A 336 21.29 -39.52 23.87
N GLY A 337 20.54 -38.91 24.79
CA GLY A 337 20.15 -39.54 26.05
C GLY A 337 19.59 -38.59 27.10
N ASP A 338 19.78 -37.27 26.93
CA ASP A 338 19.37 -36.27 27.91
C ASP A 338 17.85 -35.99 27.86
N PRO A 339 17.13 -35.94 29.01
CA PRO A 339 15.73 -35.54 29.06
C PRO A 339 15.45 -34.15 28.45
N SER A 340 16.36 -33.19 28.60
CA SER A 340 16.23 -31.85 28.01
C SER A 340 16.20 -31.86 26.48
N ALA A 341 16.94 -32.81 25.86
CA ALA A 341 16.92 -33.03 24.43
C ALA A 341 15.55 -33.53 23.91
N GLY A 342 14.65 -33.99 24.79
CA GLY A 342 13.28 -34.35 24.44
C GLY A 342 12.46 -33.14 23.96
N SER A 343 12.50 -32.03 24.72
CA SER A 343 11.80 -30.77 24.38
C SER A 343 12.35 -30.17 23.09
N LEU A 344 13.68 -29.99 23.03
CA LEU A 344 14.37 -29.46 21.85
C LEU A 344 14.17 -30.34 20.60
N LYS A 345 14.01 -31.67 20.75
CA LYS A 345 13.67 -32.57 19.63
C LYS A 345 12.23 -32.38 19.14
N GLN A 346 11.28 -32.06 20.01
CA GLN A 346 9.92 -31.68 19.60
C GLN A 346 9.95 -30.33 18.87
N GLN A 347 10.60 -29.32 19.43
CA GLN A 347 10.80 -28.01 18.77
C GLN A 347 11.48 -28.15 17.39
N LEU A 348 12.42 -29.09 17.24
CA LEU A 348 13.09 -29.40 15.96
C LEU A 348 12.15 -30.07 14.95
N GLN A 349 11.17 -30.85 15.40
CA GLN A 349 10.13 -31.42 14.54
C GLN A 349 9.12 -30.35 14.13
N GLU A 350 8.70 -29.48 15.06
CA GLU A 350 7.80 -28.35 14.82
C GLU A 350 8.42 -27.34 13.85
N ALA A 351 9.69 -26.96 14.02
CA ALA A 351 10.46 -26.12 13.10
C ALA A 351 10.51 -26.70 11.67
N ARG A 352 10.89 -27.98 11.53
CA ARG A 352 10.93 -28.68 10.24
C ARG A 352 9.55 -28.76 9.59
N TRP A 353 8.53 -28.96 10.39
CA TRP A 353 7.15 -29.05 9.93
C TRP A 353 6.64 -27.68 9.47
N LEU A 354 6.88 -26.60 10.23
CA LEU A 354 6.56 -25.22 9.85
C LEU A 354 7.20 -24.83 8.51
N ILE A 355 8.53 -25.00 8.38
CA ILE A 355 9.26 -24.72 7.12
C ILE A 355 8.65 -25.48 5.94
N LYS A 356 8.32 -26.77 6.13
CA LYS A 356 7.69 -27.58 5.08
C LYS A 356 6.30 -27.04 4.68
N ASN A 357 5.49 -26.57 5.64
CA ASN A 357 4.16 -26.01 5.31
C ASN A 357 4.26 -24.66 4.61
N ILE A 358 5.24 -23.84 4.97
CA ILE A 358 5.50 -22.56 4.28
C ILE A 358 5.93 -22.83 2.84
N GLN A 359 6.84 -23.78 2.61
CA GLN A 359 7.19 -24.24 1.26
C GLN A 359 5.98 -24.80 0.49
N GLN A 360 5.13 -25.61 1.14
CA GLN A 360 3.90 -26.13 0.52
C GLN A 360 2.85 -25.06 0.25
N ARG A 361 2.76 -23.99 1.07
CA ARG A 361 1.95 -22.80 0.78
C ARG A 361 2.39 -22.16 -0.53
N PHE A 362 3.68 -21.83 -0.66
CA PHE A 362 4.17 -21.14 -1.84
C PHE A 362 4.17 -22.01 -3.11
N ASP A 363 4.44 -23.32 -3.03
CA ASP A 363 4.22 -24.25 -4.16
C ASP A 363 2.74 -24.29 -4.57
N THR A 364 1.80 -24.36 -3.61
CA THR A 364 0.36 -24.38 -3.92
C THR A 364 -0.10 -23.06 -4.56
N ILE A 365 0.35 -21.91 -4.05
CA ILE A 365 0.05 -20.58 -4.61
C ILE A 365 0.62 -20.48 -6.04
N LEU A 366 1.87 -20.91 -6.25
CA LEU A 366 2.54 -20.92 -7.56
C LEU A 366 1.83 -21.79 -8.58
N ARG A 367 1.47 -23.02 -8.20
CA ARG A 367 0.74 -23.95 -9.08
C ARG A 367 -0.67 -23.47 -9.42
N VAL A 368 -1.37 -22.83 -8.48
CA VAL A 368 -2.66 -22.16 -8.75
C VAL A 368 -2.46 -20.97 -9.70
N ALA A 369 -1.45 -20.12 -9.49
CA ALA A 369 -1.17 -18.99 -10.37
C ALA A 369 -0.82 -19.43 -11.80
N GLN A 370 0.02 -20.46 -11.95
CA GLN A 370 0.37 -21.02 -13.25
C GLN A 370 -0.87 -21.58 -13.98
N ALA A 371 -1.79 -22.25 -13.27
CA ALA A 371 -3.05 -22.72 -13.84
C ALA A 371 -4.01 -21.57 -14.25
N ILE A 372 -4.05 -20.46 -13.48
CA ILE A 372 -4.78 -19.24 -13.86
C ILE A 372 -4.17 -18.64 -15.13
N VAL A 373 -2.86 -18.39 -15.14
CA VAL A 373 -2.13 -17.79 -16.28
C VAL A 373 -2.26 -18.64 -17.55
N GLU A 374 -2.19 -19.97 -17.43
CA GLU A 374 -2.40 -20.91 -18.54
C GLU A 374 -3.79 -20.79 -19.17
N ARG A 375 -4.87 -20.80 -18.35
CA ARG A 375 -6.24 -20.66 -18.87
C ARG A 375 -6.53 -19.24 -19.39
N GLN A 376 -5.86 -18.22 -18.82
CA GLN A 376 -6.08 -16.80 -19.11
C GLN A 376 -5.06 -16.17 -20.07
N LYS A 377 -4.29 -16.94 -20.86
CA LYS A 377 -3.31 -16.41 -21.84
C LYS A 377 -3.84 -15.27 -22.72
N ASN A 378 -5.13 -15.30 -23.08
CA ASN A 378 -5.81 -14.25 -23.83
C ASN A 378 -5.86 -12.90 -23.09
N PHE A 379 -6.15 -12.90 -21.78
CA PHE A 379 -6.17 -11.70 -20.92
C PHE A 379 -4.79 -11.04 -20.88
N PHE A 380 -3.73 -11.81 -20.64
CA PHE A 380 -2.38 -11.27 -20.59
C PHE A 380 -1.91 -10.72 -21.95
N ALA A 381 -2.47 -11.20 -23.07
CA ALA A 381 -2.15 -10.73 -24.41
C ALA A 381 -2.96 -9.50 -24.88
N HIS A 382 -4.23 -9.35 -24.48
CA HIS A 382 -5.14 -8.31 -25.00
C HIS A 382 -5.87 -7.49 -23.91
N GLY A 383 -5.49 -7.66 -22.64
CA GLY A 383 -6.12 -7.03 -21.50
C GLY A 383 -7.50 -7.61 -21.14
N GLU A 384 -8.24 -6.85 -20.31
CA GLU A 384 -9.51 -7.23 -19.70
C GLU A 384 -10.60 -7.65 -20.71
N ILE A 385 -10.51 -7.17 -21.94
CA ILE A 385 -11.46 -7.41 -23.04
C ILE A 385 -11.52 -8.89 -23.42
N ALA A 386 -10.36 -9.58 -23.39
CA ALA A 386 -10.24 -10.98 -23.80
C ALA A 386 -10.21 -11.94 -22.60
N MET A 387 -10.69 -11.49 -21.44
CA MET A 387 -10.77 -12.26 -20.21
C MET A 387 -11.80 -13.39 -20.35
N ARG A 388 -11.38 -14.62 -20.07
CA ARG A 388 -12.29 -15.77 -20.04
C ARG A 388 -12.92 -15.88 -18.65
N PRO A 389 -14.20 -16.22 -18.52
CA PRO A 389 -14.72 -16.64 -17.22
C PRO A 389 -14.05 -17.96 -16.82
N LEU A 390 -13.80 -18.12 -15.53
CA LEU A 390 -13.07 -19.28 -14.99
C LEU A 390 -13.69 -19.67 -13.65
N VAL A 391 -13.92 -20.97 -13.45
CA VAL A 391 -14.58 -21.51 -12.24
C VAL A 391 -13.53 -22.13 -11.30
N LEU A 392 -13.66 -21.91 -9.99
CA LEU A 392 -12.76 -22.47 -8.96
C LEU A 392 -12.60 -23.99 -9.11
N ARG A 393 -13.72 -24.70 -9.30
CA ARG A 393 -13.75 -26.13 -9.62
C ARG A 393 -12.84 -26.54 -10.78
N GLU A 394 -12.77 -25.79 -11.88
CA GLU A 394 -11.93 -26.19 -13.03
C GLU A 394 -10.45 -26.25 -12.68
N ILE A 395 -9.96 -25.31 -11.86
CA ILE A 395 -8.57 -25.31 -11.37
C ILE A 395 -8.38 -26.39 -10.31
N ALA A 396 -9.37 -26.61 -9.43
CA ALA A 396 -9.35 -27.69 -8.45
C ALA A 396 -9.22 -29.07 -9.12
N ASP A 397 -10.07 -29.35 -10.11
CA ASP A 397 -10.07 -30.56 -10.93
C ASP A 397 -8.76 -30.69 -11.76
N THR A 398 -8.17 -29.57 -12.23
CA THR A 398 -6.88 -29.57 -12.97
C THR A 398 -5.68 -29.89 -12.07
N LEU A 399 -5.68 -29.42 -10.81
CA LEU A 399 -4.53 -29.54 -9.90
C LEU A 399 -4.63 -30.73 -8.93
N GLY A 400 -5.76 -31.43 -8.89
CA GLY A 400 -6.03 -32.50 -7.92
C GLY A 400 -6.29 -31.97 -6.51
N LEU A 401 -6.81 -30.75 -6.38
CA LEU A 401 -7.07 -30.08 -5.11
C LEU A 401 -8.57 -29.99 -4.83
N HIS A 402 -8.96 -29.77 -3.57
CA HIS A 402 -10.35 -29.46 -3.24
C HIS A 402 -10.67 -28.00 -3.60
N GLU A 403 -11.90 -27.72 -4.04
CA GLU A 403 -12.34 -26.36 -4.42
C GLU A 403 -12.13 -25.35 -3.27
N SER A 404 -12.39 -25.77 -2.02
CA SER A 404 -12.13 -24.94 -0.84
C SER A 404 -10.65 -24.61 -0.62
N THR A 405 -9.72 -25.43 -1.11
CA THR A 405 -8.27 -25.14 -1.03
C THR A 405 -7.90 -24.05 -2.03
N VAL A 406 -8.39 -24.17 -3.27
CA VAL A 406 -8.20 -23.13 -4.30
C VAL A 406 -8.84 -21.82 -3.85
N SER A 407 -10.07 -21.86 -3.34
CA SER A 407 -10.78 -20.69 -2.82
C SER A 407 -9.96 -19.93 -1.76
N ARG A 408 -9.45 -20.64 -0.73
CA ARG A 408 -8.59 -20.06 0.33
C ARG A 408 -7.27 -19.49 -0.20
N VAL A 409 -6.69 -20.11 -1.22
CA VAL A 409 -5.47 -19.62 -1.89
C VAL A 409 -5.74 -18.38 -2.75
N THR A 410 -6.94 -18.22 -3.30
CA THR A 410 -7.30 -17.08 -4.16
C THR A 410 -7.75 -15.82 -3.42
N THR A 411 -8.03 -15.91 -2.11
CA THR A 411 -8.48 -14.79 -1.28
C THR A 411 -7.31 -14.09 -0.58
N GLY A 412 -7.23 -12.76 -0.71
CA GLY A 412 -6.19 -11.95 -0.08
C GLY A 412 -4.78 -12.38 -0.53
N LYS A 413 -4.64 -12.71 -1.81
CA LYS A 413 -3.36 -12.95 -2.51
C LYS A 413 -3.37 -12.19 -3.83
N TYR A 414 -2.24 -11.61 -4.18
CA TYR A 414 -2.10 -10.65 -5.27
C TYR A 414 -1.03 -11.06 -6.26
N MET A 415 -1.32 -10.86 -7.54
CA MET A 415 -0.38 -11.07 -8.63
C MET A 415 -0.10 -9.75 -9.35
N LEU A 416 1.17 -9.43 -9.52
CA LEU A 416 1.62 -8.36 -10.40
C LEU A 416 1.50 -8.82 -11.85
N THR A 417 0.70 -8.10 -12.61
CA THR A 417 0.47 -8.33 -14.05
C THR A 417 0.96 -7.12 -14.87
N PRO A 418 1.11 -7.25 -16.20
CA PRO A 418 1.39 -6.09 -17.08
C PRO A 418 0.36 -4.96 -17.01
N PHE A 419 -0.83 -5.22 -16.42
CA PHE A 419 -1.91 -4.25 -16.25
C PHE A 419 -2.05 -3.78 -14.79
N GLY A 420 -1.04 -4.02 -13.95
CA GLY A 420 -1.03 -3.70 -12.52
C GLY A 420 -1.26 -4.89 -11.60
N THR A 421 -1.33 -4.62 -10.31
CA THR A 421 -1.49 -5.62 -9.24
C THR A 421 -2.96 -6.00 -9.06
N LEU A 422 -3.29 -7.30 -9.15
CA LEU A 422 -4.67 -7.81 -9.12
C LEU A 422 -4.82 -8.94 -8.08
N GLU A 423 -5.94 -8.96 -7.34
CA GLU A 423 -6.28 -10.12 -6.48
C GLU A 423 -6.56 -11.34 -7.37
N PHE A 424 -6.09 -12.53 -6.98
CA PHE A 424 -6.36 -13.78 -7.70
C PHE A 424 -7.86 -14.01 -7.94
N LYS A 425 -8.69 -13.62 -6.97
CA LYS A 425 -10.16 -13.63 -7.03
C LYS A 425 -10.75 -12.89 -8.25
N TYR A 426 -10.06 -11.89 -8.81
CA TYR A 426 -10.50 -11.15 -9.99
C TYR A 426 -10.77 -12.06 -11.19
N PHE A 427 -9.98 -13.13 -11.33
CA PHE A 427 -10.09 -14.09 -12.44
C PHE A 427 -11.32 -15.02 -12.33
N PHE A 428 -12.00 -15.04 -11.19
CA PHE A 428 -13.18 -15.87 -10.91
C PHE A 428 -14.48 -15.05 -10.99
N GLY A 429 -14.57 -14.19 -12.01
CA GLY A 429 -15.73 -13.34 -12.27
C GLY A 429 -16.96 -14.14 -12.72
N SER A 430 -18.16 -13.58 -12.47
CA SER A 430 -19.40 -14.19 -12.96
C SER A 430 -19.46 -14.21 -14.49
N HIS A 431 -19.92 -15.33 -15.04
CA HIS A 431 -20.08 -15.54 -16.47
C HIS A 431 -21.44 -15.04 -16.98
N VAL A 432 -21.46 -14.68 -18.26
CA VAL A 432 -22.66 -14.40 -19.07
C VAL A 432 -22.57 -15.24 -20.34
N SER A 433 -23.66 -15.92 -20.70
CA SER A 433 -23.70 -16.75 -21.91
C SER A 433 -23.59 -15.90 -23.18
N THR A 434 -22.80 -16.34 -24.17
CA THR A 434 -22.84 -15.78 -25.53
C THR A 434 -23.62 -16.71 -26.45
N ASP A 435 -24.21 -16.16 -27.51
CA ASP A 435 -25.02 -16.93 -28.46
C ASP A 435 -24.20 -17.98 -29.23
N THR A 436 -22.89 -17.73 -29.35
CA THR A 436 -21.87 -18.60 -29.95
C THR A 436 -21.50 -19.83 -29.11
N GLY A 437 -22.23 -20.14 -28.04
CA GLY A 437 -21.92 -21.24 -27.11
C GLY A 437 -20.70 -20.98 -26.22
N GLY A 438 -20.14 -19.77 -26.28
CA GLY A 438 -19.09 -19.31 -25.38
C GLY A 438 -19.67 -18.78 -24.06
N ALA A 439 -18.77 -18.49 -23.13
CA ALA A 439 -19.07 -17.74 -21.92
C ALA A 439 -18.15 -16.51 -21.88
N ALA A 440 -18.73 -15.34 -21.66
CA ALA A 440 -18.03 -14.08 -21.46
C ALA A 440 -17.95 -13.76 -19.96
N SER A 441 -16.88 -13.10 -19.51
CA SER A 441 -16.84 -12.58 -18.14
C SER A 441 -17.58 -11.25 -18.04
N SER A 442 -18.20 -10.99 -16.88
CA SER A 442 -18.80 -9.67 -16.59
C SER A 442 -17.77 -8.53 -16.53
N THR A 443 -16.48 -8.83 -16.37
CA THR A 443 -15.36 -7.88 -16.49
C THR A 443 -15.09 -7.49 -17.94
N ALA A 444 -15.05 -8.44 -18.88
CA ALA A 444 -14.87 -8.15 -20.31
C ALA A 444 -16.01 -7.26 -20.85
N ILE A 445 -17.25 -7.53 -20.45
CA ILE A 445 -18.42 -6.71 -20.82
C ILE A 445 -18.29 -5.28 -20.27
N ARG A 446 -17.77 -5.09 -19.04
CA ARG A 446 -17.50 -3.76 -18.47
C ARG A 446 -16.38 -3.03 -19.23
N ALA A 447 -15.30 -3.72 -19.58
CA ALA A 447 -14.21 -3.16 -20.37
C ALA A 447 -14.69 -2.72 -21.76
N LEU A 448 -15.50 -3.54 -22.44
CA LEU A 448 -16.15 -3.19 -23.71
C LEU A 448 -17.09 -1.98 -23.58
N ILE A 449 -17.93 -1.91 -22.54
CA ILE A 449 -18.77 -0.73 -22.27
C ILE A 449 -17.90 0.53 -22.06
N LYS A 450 -16.80 0.42 -21.32
CA LYS A 450 -15.85 1.52 -21.09
C LYS A 450 -15.18 1.97 -22.39
N GLN A 451 -14.83 1.05 -23.29
CA GLN A 451 -14.27 1.38 -24.61
C GLN A 451 -15.30 2.00 -25.55
N LEU A 452 -16.52 1.43 -25.65
CA LEU A 452 -17.59 1.96 -26.50
C LEU A 452 -18.01 3.39 -26.08
N ILE A 453 -18.03 3.68 -24.78
CA ILE A 453 -18.27 5.03 -24.27
C ILE A 453 -17.03 5.93 -24.42
N GLY A 454 -15.82 5.39 -24.25
CA GLY A 454 -14.57 6.15 -24.45
C GLY A 454 -14.30 6.55 -25.91
N ALA A 455 -14.95 5.88 -26.87
CA ALA A 455 -14.88 6.16 -28.31
C ALA A 455 -16.15 6.86 -28.85
N GLU A 456 -17.01 7.41 -27.98
CA GLU A 456 -18.25 8.06 -28.42
C GLU A 456 -18.09 9.54 -28.78
N ASP A 457 -18.92 10.03 -29.71
CA ASP A 457 -19.02 11.46 -30.01
C ASP A 457 -19.65 12.22 -28.83
N PRO A 458 -18.96 13.20 -28.19
CA PRO A 458 -19.48 13.89 -26.99
C PRO A 458 -20.73 14.75 -27.25
N LYS A 459 -21.03 15.05 -28.53
CA LYS A 459 -22.24 15.76 -28.97
C LYS A 459 -23.47 14.84 -29.07
N SER A 460 -23.26 13.53 -29.23
CA SER A 460 -24.28 12.51 -29.42
C SER A 460 -23.92 11.22 -28.65
N PRO A 461 -23.83 11.28 -27.31
CA PRO A 461 -23.44 10.14 -26.49
C PRO A 461 -24.39 8.94 -26.65
N LEU A 462 -23.82 7.74 -26.65
CA LEU A 462 -24.52 6.48 -26.90
C LEU A 462 -25.50 6.16 -25.77
N SER A 463 -26.71 5.78 -26.17
CA SER A 463 -27.77 5.36 -25.26
C SER A 463 -27.55 3.94 -24.74
N ASP A 464 -28.00 3.67 -23.52
CA ASP A 464 -27.90 2.33 -22.90
C ASP A 464 -28.63 1.23 -23.72
N SER A 465 -29.51 1.58 -24.67
CA SER A 465 -30.07 0.65 -25.66
C SER A 465 -29.13 0.42 -26.85
N ARG A 466 -28.56 1.48 -27.45
CA ARG A 466 -27.64 1.32 -28.59
C ARG A 466 -26.35 0.59 -28.19
N ILE A 467 -25.89 0.77 -26.95
CA ILE A 467 -24.77 -0.02 -26.39
C ILE A 467 -25.15 -1.50 -26.26
N ALA A 468 -26.39 -1.83 -25.86
CA ALA A 468 -26.86 -3.21 -25.81
C ALA A 468 -26.99 -3.84 -27.21
N GLU A 469 -27.43 -3.07 -28.21
CA GLU A 469 -27.47 -3.49 -29.62
C GLU A 469 -26.06 -3.77 -30.17
N LEU A 470 -25.11 -2.85 -29.96
CA LEU A 470 -23.70 -3.03 -30.39
C LEU A 470 -23.02 -4.24 -29.72
N LEU A 471 -23.35 -4.53 -28.45
CA LEU A 471 -22.88 -5.74 -27.77
C LEU A 471 -23.52 -7.02 -28.35
N ALA A 472 -24.80 -6.97 -28.74
CA ALA A 472 -25.46 -8.09 -29.41
C ALA A 472 -24.93 -8.31 -30.84
N GLU A 473 -24.60 -7.25 -31.58
CA GLU A 473 -23.88 -7.30 -32.88
C GLU A 473 -22.50 -8.00 -32.73
N GLN A 474 -21.88 -7.92 -31.54
CA GLN A 474 -20.64 -8.62 -31.17
C GLN A 474 -20.87 -10.02 -30.55
N GLY A 475 -22.11 -10.50 -30.45
CA GLY A 475 -22.47 -11.83 -29.92
C GLY A 475 -22.70 -11.91 -28.40
N PHE A 476 -22.64 -10.78 -27.68
CA PHE A 476 -22.91 -10.72 -26.24
C PHE A 476 -24.39 -10.39 -25.96
N VAL A 477 -25.15 -11.37 -25.46
CA VAL A 477 -26.59 -11.21 -25.17
C VAL A 477 -26.79 -10.46 -23.85
N VAL A 478 -26.78 -9.12 -23.89
CA VAL A 478 -26.85 -8.26 -22.69
C VAL A 478 -28.09 -7.37 -22.72
N ALA A 479 -28.94 -7.46 -21.70
CA ALA A 479 -30.12 -6.61 -21.56
C ALA A 479 -29.75 -5.16 -21.17
N ARG A 480 -30.50 -4.16 -21.68
CA ARG A 480 -30.34 -2.72 -21.37
C ARG A 480 -30.19 -2.41 -19.87
N ARG A 481 -30.95 -3.09 -18.99
CA ARG A 481 -30.86 -2.91 -17.52
C ARG A 481 -29.50 -3.35 -16.97
N THR A 482 -28.87 -4.38 -17.56
CA THR A 482 -27.54 -4.86 -17.20
C THR A 482 -26.46 -3.88 -17.66
N VAL A 483 -26.60 -3.32 -18.87
CA VAL A 483 -25.71 -2.24 -19.37
C VAL A 483 -25.75 -1.03 -18.43
N ALA A 484 -26.95 -0.55 -18.06
CA ALA A 484 -27.09 0.56 -17.11
C ALA A 484 -26.42 0.27 -15.76
N LYS A 485 -26.68 -0.91 -15.16
CA LYS A 485 -26.06 -1.33 -13.89
C LYS A 485 -24.54 -1.44 -13.97
N TYR A 486 -23.98 -1.87 -15.10
CA TYR A 486 -22.53 -1.93 -15.31
C TYR A 486 -21.93 -0.54 -15.56
N ARG A 487 -22.63 0.36 -16.27
CA ARG A 487 -22.25 1.77 -16.46
C ARG A 487 -22.21 2.51 -15.11
N GLU A 488 -23.21 2.29 -14.25
CA GLU A 488 -23.27 2.83 -12.88
C GLU A 488 -22.15 2.27 -11.99
N ALA A 489 -21.88 0.96 -12.05
CA ALA A 489 -20.76 0.35 -11.32
C ALA A 489 -19.37 0.86 -11.76
N LEU A 490 -19.25 1.39 -12.98
CA LEU A 490 -18.06 2.06 -13.50
C LEU A 490 -18.02 3.57 -13.17
N LYS A 491 -18.97 4.09 -12.38
CA LYS A 491 -19.20 5.52 -12.10
C LYS A 491 -19.41 6.39 -13.36
N ILE A 492 -19.80 5.79 -14.48
CA ILE A 492 -20.01 6.51 -15.75
C ILE A 492 -21.41 7.15 -15.77
N PRO A 493 -21.54 8.48 -15.97
CA PRO A 493 -22.82 9.17 -15.89
C PRO A 493 -23.77 8.83 -17.04
N ALA A 494 -25.06 9.16 -16.85
CA ALA A 494 -26.11 8.93 -17.85
C ALA A 494 -25.96 9.85 -19.08
N VAL A 495 -26.62 9.47 -20.18
CA VAL A 495 -26.58 10.16 -21.49
C VAL A 495 -26.74 11.68 -21.37
N ASN A 496 -27.71 12.14 -20.57
CA ASN A 496 -28.02 13.56 -20.36
C ASN A 496 -26.84 14.36 -19.80
N LEU A 497 -26.06 13.75 -18.90
CA LEU A 497 -24.90 14.38 -18.25
C LEU A 497 -23.62 14.23 -19.07
N ARG A 498 -23.50 13.17 -19.90
CA ARG A 498 -22.36 12.97 -20.80
C ARG A 498 -22.32 13.97 -21.95
N LYS A 499 -23.49 14.41 -22.44
CA LYS A 499 -23.59 15.34 -23.57
C LYS A 499 -22.91 16.69 -23.26
N SER A 500 -21.99 17.11 -24.12
CA SER A 500 -21.49 18.49 -24.14
C SER A 500 -22.31 19.38 -25.08
N LEU A 501 -22.18 20.69 -24.88
CA LEU A 501 -22.50 21.69 -25.91
C LEU A 501 -21.45 21.63 -27.04
#